data_AF-A0A6P0GMY5-F1
#
_entry.id   AF-A0A6P0GMY5-F1
#
_cell.length_a   1.000
_cell.length_b   1.000
_cell.length_c   1.000
_cell.angle_alpha   90.00
_cell.angle_beta   90.00
_cell.angle_gamma   90.00
#
_symmetry.space_group_name_H-M   'P 1'
#
loop_
_entity.id
_entity.type
_entity.pdbx_description
1 polymer ?
#
loop_
_entity_poly.entity_id
_entity_poly.type
_entity_poly.pdbx_seq_one_letter_code
_entity_poly.pdbx_strand_id
1 'polypeptide(L)'
;MSTLLIKVGGAAAAASGVLVVVQEVWSLAVGGLTEGRAESAVHTTQVLLLVPGVVGLYLAQQHAMRRFGQVATLVALLGSTVMSGAALTEVTLLPELTAAGSPLADDHGTVTGVIWLVAVATWIGGLLLFGTATWRAGVLPRPAAALVVTGLLLGLALQGFVPGILTVYAGGLVWLGISAARRPAPAPTVSPASALVS
;
A
#
# COMPACT_ATOMS: atom_id res chain seq x y z
N MET A 1 -11.74 19.20 6.80
CA MET A 1 -10.86 18.03 6.55
C MET A 1 -9.80 18.45 5.54
N SER A 2 -8.51 18.20 5.80
CA SER A 2 -7.44 18.78 4.96
C SER A 2 -7.38 18.11 3.59
N THR A 3 -7.86 18.80 2.55
CA THR A 3 -7.78 18.37 1.14
C THR A 3 -6.33 18.04 0.74
N LEU A 4 -5.35 18.70 1.35
CA LEU A 4 -3.93 18.43 1.12
C LEU A 4 -3.54 17.00 1.51
N LEU A 5 -4.00 16.49 2.66
CA LEU A 5 -3.68 15.14 3.11
C LEU A 5 -4.24 14.06 2.17
N ILE A 6 -5.46 14.27 1.66
CA ILE A 6 -6.07 13.37 0.67
C ILE A 6 -5.26 13.37 -0.63
N LYS A 7 -4.80 14.55 -1.08
CA LYS A 7 -4.01 14.68 -2.31
C LYS A 7 -2.64 14.05 -2.19
N VAL A 8 -1.92 14.34 -1.10
CA VAL A 8 -0.59 13.78 -0.85
C VAL A 8 -0.67 12.27 -0.66
N GLY A 9 -1.63 11.77 0.11
CA GLY A 9 -1.81 10.33 0.28
C GLY A 9 -2.26 9.65 -1.01
N GLY A 10 -3.18 10.23 -1.78
CA GLY A 10 -3.55 9.72 -3.11
C GLY A 10 -2.36 9.63 -4.06
N ALA A 11 -1.50 10.66 -4.08
CA ALA A 11 -0.25 10.66 -4.85
C ALA A 11 0.73 9.59 -4.37
N ALA A 12 0.87 9.41 -3.05
CA ALA A 12 1.74 8.37 -2.47
C ALA A 12 1.25 6.96 -2.83
N ALA A 13 -0.06 6.70 -2.77
CA ALA A 13 -0.64 5.43 -3.22
C ALA A 13 -0.38 5.18 -4.72
N ALA A 14 -0.52 6.21 -5.55
CA ALA A 14 -0.24 6.09 -6.97
C ALA A 14 1.25 5.85 -7.24
N ALA A 15 2.15 6.57 -6.58
CA ALA A 15 3.59 6.37 -6.67
C ALA A 15 4.00 4.96 -6.23
N SER A 16 3.44 4.46 -5.14
CA SER A 16 3.63 3.08 -4.66
C SER A 16 3.24 2.06 -5.74
N GLY A 17 2.06 2.21 -6.36
CA GLY A 17 1.64 1.35 -7.47
C GLY A 17 2.54 1.47 -8.70
N VAL A 18 2.99 2.67 -9.08
CA VAL A 18 3.94 2.85 -10.19
C VAL A 18 5.25 2.12 -9.92
N LEU A 19 5.78 2.18 -8.70
CA LEU A 19 7.00 1.47 -8.32
C LEU A 19 6.85 -0.06 -8.47
N VAL A 20 5.69 -0.63 -8.10
CA VAL A 20 5.41 -2.06 -8.35
C VAL A 20 5.50 -2.38 -9.83
N VAL A 21 4.85 -1.57 -10.69
CA VAL A 21 4.87 -1.81 -12.14
C VAL A 21 6.29 -1.71 -12.70
N VAL A 22 7.04 -0.70 -12.28
CA VAL A 22 8.44 -0.52 -12.71
C VAL A 22 9.29 -1.71 -12.27
N GLN A 23 9.15 -2.19 -11.05
CA GLN A 23 9.87 -3.36 -10.54
C GLN A 23 9.53 -4.64 -11.33
N GLU A 24 8.24 -4.89 -11.59
CA GLU A 24 7.80 -6.04 -12.39
C GLU A 24 8.31 -5.97 -13.83
N VAL A 25 8.18 -4.82 -14.49
CA VAL A 25 8.68 -4.63 -15.88
C VAL A 25 10.20 -4.78 -15.94
N TRP A 26 10.92 -4.24 -14.96
CA TRP A 26 12.37 -4.41 -14.88
C TRP A 26 12.77 -5.86 -14.68
N SER A 27 12.07 -6.57 -13.79
CA SER A 27 12.29 -7.99 -13.54
C SER A 27 12.12 -8.83 -14.83
N LEU A 28 11.08 -8.54 -15.61
CA LEU A 28 10.84 -9.18 -16.90
C LEU A 28 11.89 -8.83 -17.96
N ALA A 29 12.33 -7.58 -18.01
CA ALA A 29 13.21 -7.09 -19.08
C ALA A 29 14.68 -7.46 -18.88
N VAL A 30 15.17 -7.43 -17.64
CA VAL A 30 16.59 -7.58 -17.29
C VAL A 30 16.87 -8.90 -16.57
N GLY A 31 15.83 -9.70 -16.31
CA GLY A 31 15.93 -10.95 -15.55
C GLY A 31 15.97 -10.75 -14.03
N GLY A 32 15.44 -9.63 -13.55
CA GLY A 32 15.52 -9.20 -12.16
C GLY A 32 16.51 -8.03 -11.98
N LEU A 33 16.36 -7.31 -10.88
CA LEU A 33 17.55 -6.72 -10.27
C LEU A 33 18.35 -7.90 -9.71
N THR A 34 19.67 -7.92 -9.85
CA THR A 34 20.48 -8.91 -9.12
C THR A 34 20.10 -8.81 -7.65
N GLU A 35 19.67 -9.91 -7.03
CA GLU A 35 19.32 -10.01 -5.60
C GLU A 35 20.27 -9.13 -4.79
N GLY A 36 19.77 -7.99 -4.29
CA GLY A 36 20.67 -6.92 -3.85
C GLY A 36 19.98 -5.63 -3.45
N ARG A 37 20.79 -4.71 -2.90
CA ARG A 37 20.35 -3.48 -2.22
C ARG A 37 19.37 -2.62 -3.02
N ALA A 38 19.48 -2.61 -4.35
CA ALA A 38 18.62 -1.80 -5.21
C ALA A 38 17.16 -2.31 -5.24
N GLU A 39 16.96 -3.63 -5.28
CA GLU A 39 15.61 -4.23 -5.29
C GLU A 39 14.92 -4.03 -3.95
N SER A 40 15.63 -4.37 -2.86
CA SER A 40 15.11 -4.16 -1.51
C SER A 40 14.83 -2.68 -1.24
N ALA A 41 15.60 -1.73 -1.80
CA ALA A 41 15.33 -0.30 -1.65
C ALA A 41 14.05 0.17 -2.38
N VAL A 42 13.79 -0.34 -3.60
CA VAL A 42 12.56 -0.04 -4.35
C VAL A 42 11.36 -0.61 -3.60
N HIS A 43 11.43 -1.87 -3.16
CA HIS A 43 10.38 -2.51 -2.37
C HIS A 43 10.13 -1.74 -1.05
N THR A 44 11.18 -1.38 -0.34
CA THR A 44 11.09 -0.58 0.89
C THR A 44 10.38 0.74 0.65
N THR A 45 10.76 1.46 -0.41
CA THR A 45 10.14 2.74 -0.78
C THR A 45 8.66 2.57 -1.11
N GLN A 46 8.30 1.52 -1.84
CA GLN A 46 6.92 1.18 -2.17
C GLN A 46 6.08 0.99 -0.90
N VAL A 47 6.53 0.17 0.05
CA VAL A 47 5.79 -0.13 1.28
C VAL A 47 5.68 1.11 2.17
N LEU A 48 6.75 1.93 2.25
CA LEU A 48 6.75 3.20 2.97
C LEU A 48 5.71 4.19 2.41
N LEU A 49 5.61 4.31 1.08
CA LEU A 49 4.61 5.17 0.42
C LEU A 49 3.18 4.68 0.61
N LEU A 50 3.02 3.39 0.88
CA LEU A 50 1.71 2.76 1.08
C LEU A 50 1.05 3.24 2.39
N VAL A 51 1.84 3.60 3.41
CA VAL A 51 1.33 4.11 4.69
C VAL A 51 0.56 5.43 4.50
N PRO A 52 1.16 6.55 4.03
CA PRO A 52 0.39 7.76 3.72
C PRO A 52 -0.62 7.53 2.60
N GLY A 53 -0.37 6.56 1.70
CA GLY A 53 -1.31 6.09 0.69
C GLY A 53 -2.66 5.66 1.26
N VAL A 54 -2.63 4.69 2.17
CA VAL A 54 -3.80 4.15 2.86
C VAL A 54 -4.50 5.22 3.68
N VAL A 55 -3.74 6.09 4.37
CA VAL A 55 -4.33 7.23 5.11
C VAL A 55 -5.10 8.15 4.15
N GLY A 56 -4.50 8.59 3.04
CA GLY A 56 -5.17 9.49 2.09
C GLY A 56 -6.40 8.86 1.45
N LEU A 57 -6.30 7.59 1.06
CA LEU A 57 -7.43 6.83 0.51
C LEU A 57 -8.55 6.64 1.52
N TYR A 58 -8.25 6.36 2.80
CA TYR A 58 -9.24 6.29 3.88
C TYR A 58 -9.92 7.65 4.07
N LEU A 59 -9.13 8.72 4.21
CA LEU A 59 -9.62 10.08 4.40
C LEU A 59 -10.58 10.50 3.26
N ALA A 60 -10.30 10.09 2.02
CA ALA A 60 -11.20 10.35 0.89
C ALA A 60 -12.60 9.75 1.09
N GLN A 61 -12.74 8.66 1.83
CA GLN A 61 -13.98 7.88 1.93
C GLN A 61 -14.44 7.63 3.38
N GLN A 62 -13.88 8.34 4.35
CA GLN A 62 -14.07 8.07 5.79
C GLN A 62 -15.55 8.02 6.21
N HIS A 63 -16.40 8.85 5.59
CA HIS A 63 -17.82 8.95 5.92
C HIS A 63 -18.61 7.71 5.45
N ALA A 64 -18.16 7.06 4.37
CA ALA A 64 -18.83 5.89 3.82
C ALA A 64 -18.29 4.55 4.38
N MET A 65 -17.06 4.54 4.90
CA MET A 65 -16.39 3.32 5.31
C MET A 65 -16.96 2.66 6.58
N ARG A 66 -17.75 3.38 7.39
CA ARG A 66 -18.33 2.89 8.67
C ARG A 66 -17.26 2.21 9.57
N ARG A 67 -17.69 1.46 10.58
CA ARG A 67 -16.78 0.75 11.51
C ARG A 67 -15.89 -0.29 10.83
N PHE A 68 -16.44 -1.03 9.85
CA PHE A 68 -15.68 -2.06 9.15
C PHE A 68 -14.48 -1.46 8.39
N GLY A 69 -14.69 -0.37 7.63
CA GLY A 69 -13.60 0.27 6.91
C GLY A 69 -12.57 0.93 7.83
N GLN A 70 -12.99 1.42 9.00
CA GLN A 70 -12.05 1.91 10.03
C GLN A 70 -11.12 0.80 10.52
N VAL A 71 -11.67 -0.35 10.93
CA VAL A 71 -10.87 -1.50 11.38
C VAL A 71 -9.98 -2.02 10.25
N ALA A 72 -10.51 -2.17 9.04
CA ALA A 72 -9.74 -2.59 7.86
C ALA A 72 -8.56 -1.66 7.57
N THR A 73 -8.78 -0.34 7.70
CA THR A 73 -7.73 0.67 7.53
C THR A 73 -6.66 0.55 8.60
N LEU A 74 -7.04 0.36 9.87
CA LEU A 74 -6.09 0.17 10.96
C LEU A 74 -5.22 -1.07 10.75
N VAL A 75 -5.82 -2.19 10.35
CA VAL A 75 -5.09 -3.44 10.05
C VAL A 75 -4.14 -3.23 8.88
N ALA A 76 -4.57 -2.56 7.81
CA ALA A 76 -3.72 -2.24 6.66
C ALA A 76 -2.54 -1.33 7.03
N LEU A 77 -2.77 -0.32 7.88
CA LEU A 77 -1.73 0.58 8.35
C LEU A 77 -0.71 -0.13 9.24
N LEU A 78 -1.18 -0.94 10.19
CA LEU A 78 -0.31 -1.75 11.04
C LEU A 78 0.54 -2.69 10.20
N GLY A 79 -0.07 -3.47 9.31
CA GLY A 79 0.65 -4.39 8.44
C GLY A 79 1.67 -3.67 7.53
N SER A 80 1.29 -2.54 6.93
CA SER A 80 2.20 -1.75 6.08
C SER A 80 3.36 -1.15 6.88
N THR A 81 3.11 -0.73 8.12
CA THR A 81 4.15 -0.17 9.00
C THR A 81 5.15 -1.24 9.43
N VAL A 82 4.65 -2.42 9.82
CA VAL A 82 5.51 -3.55 10.19
C VAL A 82 6.33 -4.03 9.00
N MET A 83 5.73 -4.16 7.80
CA MET A 83 6.48 -4.52 6.60
C MET A 83 7.47 -3.43 6.17
N SER A 84 7.16 -2.15 6.36
CA SER A 84 8.13 -1.08 6.12
C SER A 84 9.35 -1.24 7.04
N GLY A 85 9.13 -1.58 8.31
CA GLY A 85 10.21 -1.86 9.27
C GLY A 85 11.06 -3.05 8.83
N ALA A 86 10.43 -4.16 8.44
CA ALA A 86 11.13 -5.35 7.94
C ALA A 86 11.97 -5.04 6.69
N ALA A 87 11.40 -4.32 5.73
CA ALA A 87 12.09 -3.93 4.50
C ALA A 87 13.27 -2.97 4.78
N LEU A 88 13.12 -2.04 5.72
CA LEU A 88 14.22 -1.19 6.18
C LEU A 88 15.35 -2.01 6.81
N THR A 89 15.02 -3.00 7.65
CA THR A 89 16.02 -3.91 8.24
C THR A 89 16.78 -4.67 7.15
N GLU A 90 16.10 -5.14 6.12
CA GLU A 90 16.71 -5.84 4.99
C GLU A 90 17.67 -4.95 4.18
N VAL A 91 17.33 -3.68 3.97
CA VAL A 91 18.17 -2.75 3.20
C VAL A 91 19.35 -2.19 4.02
N THR A 92 19.19 -2.03 5.33
CA THR A 92 20.16 -1.30 6.17
C THR A 92 20.98 -2.18 7.10
N LEU A 93 20.37 -3.17 7.74
CA LEU A 93 21.02 -3.97 8.78
C LEU A 93 21.56 -5.29 8.23
N LEU A 94 20.80 -5.97 7.38
CA LEU A 94 21.20 -7.28 6.85
C LEU A 94 22.54 -7.24 6.11
N PRO A 95 22.84 -6.25 5.23
CA PRO A 95 24.12 -6.21 4.52
C PRO A 95 25.31 -6.03 5.46
N GLU A 96 25.14 -5.26 6.54
CA GLU A 96 26.19 -5.04 7.55
C GLU A 96 26.42 -6.30 8.39
N LEU A 97 25.35 -7.03 8.74
CA LEU A 97 25.44 -8.31 9.44
C LEU A 97 26.13 -9.38 8.58
N THR A 98 25.80 -9.45 7.29
CA THR A 98 26.45 -10.36 6.32
C THR A 98 27.93 -10.01 6.16
N ALA A 99 28.26 -8.72 6.00
CA ALA A 99 29.65 -8.27 5.87
C ALA A 99 30.48 -8.57 7.14
N ALA A 100 29.86 -8.54 8.31
CA ALA A 100 30.47 -8.89 9.58
C ALA A 100 30.57 -10.41 9.83
N GLY A 101 30.04 -11.27 8.93
CA GLY A 101 30.01 -12.72 9.13
C GLY A 101 29.16 -13.15 10.32
N SER A 102 28.13 -12.36 10.66
CA SER A 102 27.29 -12.61 11.83
C SER A 102 26.36 -13.81 11.58
N PRO A 103 26.25 -14.78 12.51
CA PRO A 103 25.34 -15.91 12.36
C PRO A 103 23.86 -15.49 12.31
N LEU A 104 23.53 -14.28 12.79
CA LEU A 104 22.20 -13.69 12.68
C LEU A 104 21.79 -13.37 11.23
N ALA A 105 22.75 -13.26 10.31
CA ALA A 105 22.47 -13.06 8.89
C ALA A 105 21.87 -14.32 8.25
N ASP A 106 22.28 -15.51 8.71
CA ASP A 106 21.92 -16.79 8.09
C ASP A 106 20.86 -17.57 8.90
N ASP A 107 20.89 -17.48 10.23
CA ASP A 107 19.93 -18.14 11.11
C ASP A 107 19.18 -17.12 11.98
N HIS A 108 18.04 -16.67 11.46
CA HIS A 108 17.17 -15.71 12.14
C HIS A 108 16.38 -16.36 13.28
N GLY A 109 16.40 -17.70 13.40
CA GLY A 109 15.65 -18.47 14.38
C GLY A 109 14.13 -18.53 14.12
N THR A 110 13.49 -19.57 14.69
CA THR A 110 12.05 -19.85 14.50
C THR A 110 11.14 -18.70 14.91
N VAL A 111 11.49 -17.96 15.98
CA VAL A 111 10.68 -16.85 16.50
C VAL A 111 10.60 -15.72 15.47
N THR A 112 11.71 -15.36 14.85
CA THR A 112 11.76 -14.31 13.81
C THR A 112 10.96 -14.72 12.58
N GLY A 113 11.05 -15.99 12.17
CA GLY A 113 10.23 -16.53 11.09
C GLY A 113 8.73 -16.43 11.37
N VAL A 114 8.29 -16.74 12.59
CA VAL A 114 6.88 -16.58 13.00
C VAL A 114 6.46 -15.11 12.99
N ILE A 115 7.30 -14.20 13.50
CA ILE A 115 7.02 -12.75 13.48
C ILE A 115 6.87 -12.27 12.03
N TRP A 116 7.77 -12.67 11.14
CA TRP A 116 7.72 -12.32 9.72
C TRP A 116 6.43 -12.85 9.06
N LEU A 117 6.06 -14.11 9.30
CA LEU A 117 4.82 -14.69 8.77
C LEU A 117 3.58 -13.93 9.25
N VAL A 118 3.52 -13.58 10.53
CA VAL A 118 2.41 -12.77 11.09
C VAL A 118 2.39 -11.38 10.48
N ALA A 119 3.55 -10.74 10.27
CA ALA A 119 3.65 -9.44 9.63
C ALA A 119 3.13 -9.47 8.19
N VAL A 120 3.59 -10.43 7.40
CA VAL A 120 3.16 -10.65 6.01
C VAL A 120 1.66 -10.94 5.94
N ALA A 121 1.15 -11.83 6.78
CA ALA A 121 -0.27 -12.15 6.84
C ALA A 121 -1.13 -10.93 7.25
N THR A 122 -0.65 -10.14 8.21
CA THR A 122 -1.33 -8.90 8.65
C THR A 122 -1.33 -7.85 7.55
N TRP A 123 -0.23 -7.70 6.82
CA TRP A 123 -0.12 -6.78 5.70
C TRP A 123 -1.05 -7.14 4.55
N ILE A 124 -0.98 -8.38 4.06
CA ILE A 124 -1.85 -8.88 2.99
C ILE A 124 -3.32 -8.84 3.42
N GLY A 125 -3.63 -9.37 4.60
CA GLY A 125 -4.98 -9.40 5.14
C GLY A 125 -5.54 -7.98 5.32
N GLY A 126 -4.74 -7.07 5.85
CA GLY A 126 -5.10 -5.66 5.99
C GLY A 126 -5.43 -5.00 4.66
N LEU A 127 -4.58 -5.19 3.63
CA LEU A 127 -4.82 -4.64 2.30
C LEU A 127 -6.06 -5.23 1.62
N LEU A 128 -6.30 -6.54 1.76
CA LEU A 128 -7.51 -7.19 1.25
C LEU A 128 -8.77 -6.65 1.92
N LEU A 129 -8.75 -6.52 3.25
CA LEU A 129 -9.84 -5.93 4.02
C LEU A 129 -10.09 -4.47 3.60
N PHE A 130 -9.02 -3.70 3.44
CA PHE A 130 -9.09 -2.29 3.04
C PHE A 130 -9.61 -2.11 1.61
N GLY A 131 -9.13 -2.93 0.66
CA GLY A 131 -9.63 -2.96 -0.71
C GLY A 131 -11.11 -3.33 -0.77
N THR A 132 -11.52 -4.34 0.00
CA THR A 132 -12.93 -4.75 0.12
C THR A 132 -13.80 -3.65 0.74
N ALA A 133 -13.31 -2.99 1.80
CA ALA A 133 -13.99 -1.86 2.40
C ALA A 133 -14.13 -0.69 1.42
N THR A 134 -13.09 -0.42 0.62
CA THR A 134 -13.11 0.62 -0.42
C THR A 134 -14.12 0.29 -1.53
N TRP A 135 -14.16 -0.97 -1.97
CA TRP A 135 -15.12 -1.45 -2.96
C TRP A 135 -16.56 -1.32 -2.47
N ARG A 136 -16.81 -1.68 -1.20
CA ARG A 136 -18.13 -1.56 -0.56
C ARG A 136 -18.55 -0.12 -0.32
N ALA A 137 -17.61 0.77 0.01
CA ALA A 137 -17.90 2.19 0.22
C ALA A 137 -18.43 2.87 -1.06
N GLY A 138 -17.97 2.43 -2.24
CA GLY A 138 -18.45 2.93 -3.53
C GLY A 138 -18.16 4.41 -3.79
N VAL A 139 -17.33 5.03 -2.95
CA VAL A 139 -16.95 6.44 -3.02
C VAL A 139 -15.85 6.63 -4.07
N LEU A 140 -14.83 5.76 -4.08
CA LEU A 140 -13.81 5.70 -5.13
C LEU A 140 -14.22 4.71 -6.24
N PRO A 141 -13.57 4.72 -7.42
CA PRO A 141 -13.94 3.82 -8.51
C PRO A 141 -13.90 2.35 -8.08
N ARG A 142 -15.07 1.71 -8.09
CA ARG A 142 -15.24 0.28 -7.79
C ARG A 142 -14.33 -0.65 -8.60
N PRO A 143 -14.13 -0.46 -9.92
CA PRO A 143 -13.22 -1.33 -10.66
C PRO A 143 -11.77 -1.24 -10.15
N ALA A 144 -11.31 -0.05 -9.74
CA ALA A 144 -9.97 0.11 -9.17
C ALA A 144 -9.81 -0.65 -7.84
N ALA A 145 -10.83 -0.61 -6.98
CA ALA A 145 -10.84 -1.38 -5.73
C ALA A 145 -10.90 -2.89 -6.00
N ALA A 146 -11.68 -3.32 -7.00
CA ALA A 146 -11.72 -4.71 -7.42
C ALA A 146 -10.34 -5.18 -7.90
N LEU A 147 -9.64 -4.40 -8.73
CA LEU A 147 -8.27 -4.69 -9.19
C LEU A 147 -7.28 -4.86 -8.04
N VAL A 148 -7.38 -4.03 -6.99
CA VAL A 148 -6.53 -4.20 -5.79
C VAL A 148 -6.79 -5.55 -5.13
N VAL A 149 -8.06 -5.89 -4.89
CA VAL A 149 -8.44 -7.15 -4.22
C VAL A 149 -8.07 -8.36 -5.07
N THR A 150 -8.49 -8.38 -6.33
CA THR A 150 -8.22 -9.50 -7.24
C THR A 150 -6.74 -9.61 -7.54
N GLY A 151 -6.04 -8.49 -7.74
CA GLY A 151 -4.60 -8.48 -7.97
C GLY A 151 -3.80 -9.04 -6.81
N LEU A 152 -4.17 -8.71 -5.56
CA LEU A 152 -3.56 -9.32 -4.37
C LEU A 152 -3.82 -10.82 -4.31
N LEU A 153 -5.06 -11.26 -4.52
CA LEU A 153 -5.40 -12.69 -4.52
C LEU A 153 -4.69 -13.47 -5.64
N LEU A 154 -4.59 -12.88 -6.84
CA LEU A 154 -3.85 -13.46 -7.96
C LEU A 154 -2.35 -13.50 -7.67
N GLY A 155 -1.79 -12.47 -7.04
CA GLY A 155 -0.40 -12.48 -6.56
C GLY A 155 -0.14 -13.67 -5.64
N LEU A 156 -0.98 -13.86 -4.62
CA LEU A 156 -0.83 -14.97 -3.68
C LEU A 156 -0.93 -16.35 -4.34
N ALA A 157 -1.82 -16.49 -5.33
CA ALA A 157 -2.07 -17.77 -5.97
C ALA A 157 -1.08 -18.09 -7.11
N LEU A 158 -0.62 -17.07 -7.84
CA LEU A 158 0.02 -17.24 -9.16
C LEU A 158 1.38 -16.56 -9.31
N GLN A 159 1.89 -15.81 -8.33
CA GLN A 159 3.15 -15.08 -8.48
C GLN A 159 4.35 -15.98 -8.83
N GLY A 160 4.35 -17.24 -8.40
CA GLY A 160 5.39 -18.22 -8.78
C GLY A 160 5.25 -18.78 -10.20
N PHE A 161 4.11 -18.59 -10.87
CA PHE A 161 3.80 -19.17 -12.18
C PHE A 161 3.62 -18.12 -13.28
N VAL A 162 3.15 -16.93 -12.92
CA VAL A 162 2.83 -15.84 -13.85
C VAL A 162 3.63 -14.60 -13.46
N PRO A 163 4.78 -14.38 -14.11
CA PRO A 163 5.56 -13.16 -13.96
C PRO A 163 4.71 -11.92 -14.27
N GLY A 164 4.87 -10.83 -13.52
CA GLY A 164 4.10 -9.60 -13.76
C GLY A 164 2.70 -9.57 -13.16
N ILE A 165 2.22 -10.63 -12.48
CA ILE A 165 0.83 -10.70 -12.02
C ILE A 165 0.46 -9.57 -11.03
N LEU A 166 1.41 -9.06 -10.25
CA LEU A 166 1.19 -7.97 -9.31
C LEU A 166 0.91 -6.62 -10.00
N THR A 167 1.14 -6.51 -11.31
CA THR A 167 0.74 -5.31 -12.08
C THR A 167 -0.76 -5.06 -12.04
N VAL A 168 -1.59 -6.10 -11.84
CA VAL A 168 -3.05 -5.97 -11.66
C VAL A 168 -3.37 -5.21 -10.36
N TYR A 169 -2.73 -5.61 -9.26
CA TYR A 169 -2.84 -4.93 -7.96
C TYR A 169 -2.34 -3.49 -8.07
N ALA A 170 -1.18 -3.32 -8.70
CA ALA A 170 -0.54 -2.02 -8.90
C ALA A 170 -1.41 -1.07 -9.70
N GLY A 171 -2.02 -1.53 -10.79
CA GLY A 171 -2.95 -0.74 -11.60
C GLY A 171 -4.17 -0.28 -10.80
N GLY A 172 -4.70 -1.15 -9.94
CA GLY A 172 -5.75 -0.79 -8.98
C GLY A 172 -5.33 0.33 -8.02
N LEU A 173 -4.13 0.22 -7.44
CA LEU A 173 -3.58 1.25 -6.55
C LEU A 173 -3.35 2.58 -7.26
N VAL A 174 -2.75 2.56 -8.46
CA VAL A 174 -2.52 3.76 -9.28
C VAL A 174 -3.84 4.47 -9.57
N TRP A 175 -4.85 3.72 -9.99
CA TRP A 175 -6.15 4.28 -10.31
C TRP A 175 -6.85 4.85 -9.07
N LEU A 176 -6.85 4.14 -7.93
CA LEU A 176 -7.39 4.66 -6.67
C LEU A 176 -6.66 5.93 -6.22
N GLY A 177 -5.33 5.92 -6.26
CA GLY A 177 -4.50 7.04 -5.86
C GLY A 177 -4.75 8.30 -6.69
N ILE A 178 -4.77 8.17 -8.02
CA ILE A 178 -5.09 9.27 -8.93
C ILE A 178 -6.52 9.79 -8.69
N SER A 179 -7.48 8.88 -8.49
CA SER A 179 -8.88 9.25 -8.24
C SER A 179 -9.05 10.03 -6.95
N ALA A 180 -8.33 9.65 -5.89
CA ALA A 180 -8.34 10.39 -4.63
C ALA A 180 -7.63 11.75 -4.76
N ALA A 181 -6.49 11.80 -5.44
CA ALA A 181 -5.72 13.04 -5.61
C ALA A 181 -6.41 14.10 -6.48
N ARG A 182 -7.23 13.66 -7.44
CA ARG A 182 -8.00 14.56 -8.32
C ARG A 182 -9.33 15.02 -7.73
N ARG A 183 -9.66 14.65 -6.49
CA ARG A 183 -10.94 15.05 -5.89
C ARG A 183 -11.03 16.56 -5.68
N PRO A 184 -12.17 17.17 -6.05
CA PRO A 184 -12.44 18.55 -5.70
C PRO A 184 -12.48 18.74 -4.18
N ALA A 185 -12.06 19.92 -3.72
CA ALA A 185 -12.30 20.30 -2.34
C ALA A 185 -13.82 20.40 -2.09
N PRO A 186 -14.31 20.07 -0.88
CA PRO A 186 -15.69 20.35 -0.52
C PRO A 186 -15.97 21.85 -0.70
N ALA A 187 -17.07 22.20 -1.37
CA ALA A 187 -17.48 23.60 -1.47
C ALA A 187 -17.69 24.16 -0.05
N PRO A 188 -17.27 25.42 0.22
CA PRO A 188 -17.59 26.06 1.49
C PRO A 188 -19.10 26.06 1.66
N THR A 189 -19.60 25.46 2.75
CA THR A 189 -21.02 25.53 3.10
C THR A 189 -21.34 26.99 3.39
N VAL A 190 -21.97 27.68 2.44
CA VAL A 190 -22.53 29.01 2.69
C VAL A 190 -23.58 28.84 3.78
N SER A 191 -23.28 29.35 4.98
CA SER A 191 -24.22 29.29 6.08
C SER A 191 -25.48 30.08 5.70
N PRO A 192 -26.69 29.49 5.77
CA PRO A 192 -27.92 30.20 5.44
C PRO A 192 -28.19 31.40 6.36
N ALA A 193 -27.49 31.50 7.50
CA ALA A 193 -27.58 32.63 8.42
C ALA A 193 -27.11 33.98 7.79
N SER A 194 -26.28 33.95 6.75
CA SER A 194 -25.80 35.17 6.08
C SER A 194 -26.82 35.78 5.11
N ALA A 195 -27.87 35.03 4.74
CA ALA A 195 -28.84 35.45 3.72
C ALA A 195 -30.07 36.18 4.30
N LEU A 196 -30.17 36.32 5.63
CA LEU A 196 -31.32 36.94 6.33
C LEU A 196 -31.02 38.34 6.90
N VAL A 197 -29.89 38.96 6.54
CA VAL A 197 -29.47 40.28 7.05
C VAL A 197 -29.42 41.35 5.93
N SER A 198 -30.09 41.12 4.80
CA SER A 198 -30.17 42.11 3.70
C SER A 198 -31.60 42.52 3.42
#